data_AF-A0A0Q8HNB8-F1
#
_entry.id   AF-A0A0Q8HNB8-F1
#
_cell.length_a   1.000
_cell.length_b   1.000
_cell.length_c   1.000
_cell.angle_alpha   90.00
_cell.angle_beta   90.00
_cell.angle_gamma   90.00
#
_symmetry.space_group_name_H-M   'P 1'
#
loop_
_entity.id
_entity.type
_entity.pdbx_description
1 polymer ?
#
loop_
_entity_poly.entity_id
_entity_poly.type
_entity_poly.pdbx_seq_one_letter_code
_entity_poly.pdbx_strand_id
1 'polypeptide(L)'
;MPEKVVAMGRAQGRDRIRPVMLAVAGDSASGKSTLCHGLMAVLGADRCLSVCVDDYHRHERSERAELSFTALHPDGNYLDIAEQHLQLLALGRPILKPVYDHATGTFSRAEYVEPPDFVIVHGLHPLHSKLMRACFDVTVYLDPSEDLRRSWKIDRDTAMRGYQREDVMAELARREPESEAFIRPQRRHADLVVRFAPDAGPQSMETDALSADILLRPTLQHPALDRILAEHRQAALQLRIIRDLDGTPTDCLHIREHAPGEETHRLMDAIWAGLGIDQEPPAELGLTGDGHRREPLAVTQLVVLQHLLHANTQHPPHDGGVLTGA
;
A
#
# COMPACT_ATOMS: atom_id res chain seq x y z
N MET A 1 -21.04 -8.40 -36.16
CA MET A 1 -21.95 -9.40 -35.56
C MET A 1 -22.03 -9.17 -34.05
N PRO A 2 -22.88 -8.23 -33.61
CA PRO A 2 -23.00 -7.83 -32.19
C PRO A 2 -23.64 -8.91 -31.30
N GLU A 3 -24.39 -9.83 -31.91
CA GLU A 3 -25.19 -10.83 -31.19
C GLU A 3 -24.33 -11.90 -30.48
N LYS A 4 -23.11 -12.18 -30.96
CA LYS A 4 -22.19 -13.13 -30.30
C LYS A 4 -21.54 -12.57 -29.02
N VAL A 5 -21.34 -11.25 -28.95
CA VAL A 5 -20.82 -10.60 -27.74
C VAL A 5 -21.91 -10.53 -26.66
N VAL A 6 -23.16 -10.26 -27.08
CA VAL A 6 -24.33 -10.25 -26.19
C VAL A 6 -24.68 -11.67 -25.67
N ALA A 7 -24.39 -12.72 -26.44
CA ALA A 7 -24.61 -14.10 -26.02
C ALA A 7 -23.57 -14.61 -25.00
N MET A 8 -22.31 -14.15 -25.06
CA MET A 8 -21.28 -14.53 -24.06
C MET A 8 -21.52 -13.91 -22.68
N GLY A 9 -22.14 -12.72 -22.63
CA GLY A 9 -22.55 -12.10 -21.36
C GLY A 9 -23.68 -12.83 -20.63
N ARG A 10 -24.46 -13.69 -21.33
CA ARG A 10 -25.60 -14.42 -20.73
C ARG A 10 -25.26 -15.83 -20.25
N ALA A 11 -24.07 -16.35 -20.58
CA ALA A 11 -23.66 -17.72 -20.26
C ALA A 11 -22.70 -17.83 -19.06
N GLN A 12 -22.28 -16.70 -18.46
CA GLN A 12 -21.47 -16.69 -17.25
C GLN A 12 -22.34 -16.19 -16.09
N GLY A 13 -22.75 -17.12 -15.22
CA GLY A 13 -23.67 -16.85 -14.14
C GLY A 13 -23.15 -15.79 -13.16
N ARG A 14 -24.09 -14.94 -12.71
CA ARG A 14 -23.99 -13.92 -11.65
C ARG A 14 -22.80 -12.95 -11.82
N ASP A 15 -23.12 -11.71 -12.23
CA ASP A 15 -22.19 -10.57 -12.25
C ASP A 15 -21.39 -10.50 -10.93
N ARG A 16 -20.13 -10.94 -10.98
CA ARG A 16 -19.22 -10.84 -9.84
C ARG A 16 -18.90 -9.36 -9.63
N ILE A 17 -19.06 -8.90 -8.39
CA ILE A 17 -18.80 -7.52 -7.99
C ILE A 17 -17.33 -7.21 -8.26
N ARG A 18 -17.06 -6.03 -8.84
CA ARG A 18 -15.71 -5.52 -9.01
C ARG A 18 -15.13 -5.22 -7.62
N PRO A 19 -14.01 -5.85 -7.22
CA PRO A 19 -13.35 -5.51 -5.97
C PRO A 19 -12.80 -4.08 -6.01
N VAL A 20 -12.66 -3.47 -4.84
CA VAL A 20 -11.83 -2.27 -4.69
C VAL A 20 -10.35 -2.69 -4.75
N MET A 21 -9.61 -2.07 -5.65
CA MET A 21 -8.22 -2.40 -5.95
C MET A 21 -7.29 -1.32 -5.37
N LEU A 22 -6.44 -1.70 -4.41
CA LEU A 22 -5.39 -0.84 -3.83
C LEU A 22 -4.01 -1.23 -4.37
N ALA A 23 -3.22 -0.26 -4.81
CA ALA A 23 -1.79 -0.45 -5.03
C ALA A 23 -0.95 0.18 -3.90
N VAL A 24 0.05 -0.54 -3.40
CA VAL A 24 1.09 -0.02 -2.49
C VAL A 24 2.47 -0.27 -3.10
N ALA A 25 3.01 0.75 -3.76
CA ALA A 25 4.32 0.73 -4.40
C ALA A 25 5.43 1.21 -3.46
N GLY A 26 6.68 0.82 -3.75
CA GLY A 26 7.86 1.36 -3.09
C GLY A 26 9.01 0.34 -3.07
N ASP A 27 10.21 0.78 -2.73
CA ASP A 27 11.40 -0.07 -2.70
C ASP A 27 11.34 -1.11 -1.54
N SER A 28 12.19 -2.13 -1.58
CA SER A 28 12.35 -3.07 -0.47
C SER A 28 12.60 -2.33 0.84
N ALA A 29 11.99 -2.85 1.91
CA ALA A 29 12.03 -2.29 3.26
C ALA A 29 11.41 -0.90 3.38
N SER A 30 10.49 -0.51 2.50
CA SER A 30 9.76 0.76 2.63
C SER A 30 8.56 0.74 3.59
N GLY A 31 8.23 -0.41 4.20
CA GLY A 31 7.08 -0.56 5.11
C GLY A 31 5.78 -1.05 4.46
N LYS A 32 5.79 -1.47 3.18
CA LYS A 32 4.58 -1.89 2.44
C LYS A 32 3.80 -2.98 3.14
N SER A 33 4.46 -4.06 3.54
CA SER A 33 3.83 -5.20 4.20
C SER A 33 3.19 -4.79 5.53
N THR A 34 3.83 -3.91 6.29
CA THR A 34 3.30 -3.38 7.55
C THR A 34 2.05 -2.52 7.31
N LEU A 35 2.08 -1.63 6.31
CA LEU A 35 0.91 -0.83 5.92
C LEU A 35 -0.26 -1.75 5.53
N CYS A 36 -0.02 -2.71 4.63
CA CYS A 36 -1.05 -3.63 4.13
C CYS A 36 -1.62 -4.51 5.24
N HIS A 37 -0.78 -5.01 6.15
CA HIS A 37 -1.22 -5.87 7.25
C HIS A 37 -2.23 -5.16 8.16
N GLY A 38 -1.96 -3.92 8.57
CA GLY A 38 -2.91 -3.17 9.40
C GLY A 38 -4.21 -2.85 8.66
N LEU A 39 -4.15 -2.55 7.35
CA LEU A 39 -5.36 -2.36 6.54
C LEU A 39 -6.21 -3.64 6.50
N MET A 40 -5.59 -4.80 6.28
CA MET A 40 -6.29 -6.09 6.24
C MET A 40 -6.87 -6.48 7.60
N ALA A 41 -6.15 -6.19 8.69
CA ALA A 41 -6.62 -6.45 10.05
C ALA A 41 -7.94 -5.69 10.33
N VAL A 42 -8.03 -4.45 9.88
CA VAL A 42 -9.23 -3.61 10.04
C VAL A 42 -10.36 -3.99 9.09
N LEU A 43 -10.05 -4.25 7.82
CA LEU A 43 -11.06 -4.60 6.80
C LEU A 43 -11.66 -6.00 7.01
N GLY A 44 -10.94 -6.87 7.73
CA GLY A 44 -11.27 -8.26 7.96
C GLY A 44 -10.61 -9.18 6.93
N ALA A 45 -9.92 -10.21 7.41
CA ALA A 45 -9.14 -11.13 6.56
C ALA A 45 -9.96 -11.79 5.45
N ASP A 46 -11.21 -12.16 5.74
CA ASP A 46 -12.10 -12.82 4.76
C ASP A 46 -12.57 -11.89 3.63
N ARG A 47 -12.40 -10.57 3.80
CA ARG A 47 -12.80 -9.55 2.83
C ARG A 47 -11.62 -9.02 2.01
N CYS A 48 -10.42 -9.49 2.28
CA CYS A 48 -9.19 -8.98 1.67
C CYS A 48 -8.39 -10.09 0.99
N LEU A 49 -7.91 -9.80 -0.22
CA LEU A 49 -6.88 -10.58 -0.88
C LEU A 49 -5.60 -9.74 -1.00
N SER A 50 -4.50 -10.23 -0.43
CA SER A 50 -3.18 -9.63 -0.64
C SER A 50 -2.47 -10.27 -1.82
N VAL A 51 -1.91 -9.44 -2.71
CA VAL A 51 -1.12 -9.89 -3.87
C VAL A 51 0.22 -9.17 -3.85
N CYS A 52 1.31 -9.93 -3.69
CA CYS A 52 2.65 -9.39 -3.84
C CYS A 52 3.08 -9.46 -5.31
N VAL A 53 3.36 -8.34 -5.97
CA VAL A 53 3.86 -8.37 -7.36
C VAL A 53 5.29 -8.93 -7.46
N ASP A 54 5.99 -9.06 -6.34
CA ASP A 54 7.30 -9.72 -6.28
C ASP A 54 7.15 -11.26 -6.47
N ASP A 55 5.93 -11.82 -6.34
CA ASP A 55 5.63 -13.22 -6.68
C ASP A 55 5.88 -13.52 -8.17
N TYR A 56 5.97 -12.49 -9.02
CA TYR A 56 6.18 -12.58 -10.45
C TYR A 56 7.65 -12.40 -10.86
N HIS A 57 8.60 -12.55 -9.93
CA HIS A 57 10.01 -12.69 -10.30
C HIS A 57 10.19 -13.81 -11.33
N ARG A 58 11.17 -13.65 -12.24
CA ARG A 58 11.55 -14.69 -13.20
C ARG A 58 12.58 -15.66 -12.65
N HIS A 59 13.28 -15.27 -11.59
CA HIS A 59 14.48 -15.92 -11.12
C HIS A 59 14.48 -16.06 -9.60
N GLU A 60 14.98 -17.20 -9.14
CA GLU A 60 15.28 -17.40 -7.72
C GLU A 60 16.44 -16.52 -7.27
N ARG A 61 16.59 -16.33 -5.95
CA ARG A 61 17.64 -15.45 -5.40
C ARG A 61 19.04 -15.92 -5.80
N SER A 62 19.27 -17.23 -5.82
CA SER A 62 20.53 -17.87 -6.23
C SER A 62 20.87 -17.57 -7.70
N GLU A 63 19.89 -17.71 -8.59
CA GLU A 63 20.06 -17.49 -10.03
C GLU A 63 20.37 -16.02 -10.35
N ARG A 64 19.79 -15.07 -9.59
CA ARG A 64 20.03 -13.63 -9.81
C ARG A 64 21.46 -13.18 -9.53
N ALA A 65 22.24 -13.95 -8.77
CA ALA A 65 23.62 -13.58 -8.46
C ALA A 65 24.49 -13.47 -9.72
N GLU A 66 24.18 -14.27 -10.74
CA GLU A 66 24.92 -14.37 -12.01
C GLU A 66 24.42 -13.40 -13.10
N LEU A 67 23.29 -12.73 -12.87
CA LEU A 67 22.69 -11.81 -13.84
C LEU A 67 23.33 -10.42 -13.77
N SER A 68 23.31 -9.70 -14.90
CA SER A 68 23.78 -8.32 -14.99
C SER A 68 22.84 -7.30 -14.34
N PHE A 69 21.62 -7.71 -13.99
CA PHE A 69 20.59 -6.86 -13.40
C PHE A 69 20.06 -7.45 -12.08
N THR A 70 19.35 -6.64 -11.29
CA THR A 70 18.75 -7.06 -10.02
C THR A 70 17.24 -7.35 -10.16
N ALA A 71 16.60 -7.69 -9.05
CA ALA A 71 15.15 -7.87 -8.97
C ALA A 71 14.34 -6.61 -9.35
N LEU A 72 14.97 -5.43 -9.31
CA LEU A 72 14.34 -4.15 -9.59
C LEU A 72 14.19 -3.90 -11.10
N HIS A 73 15.00 -4.56 -11.93
CA HIS A 73 14.91 -4.46 -13.38
C HIS A 73 13.63 -5.13 -13.90
N PRO A 74 12.86 -4.48 -14.81
CA PRO A 74 11.65 -5.04 -15.39
C PRO A 74 11.86 -6.42 -16.03
N ASP A 75 12.97 -6.64 -16.73
CA ASP A 75 13.29 -7.93 -17.36
C ASP A 75 13.50 -9.09 -16.37
N GLY A 76 13.72 -8.78 -15.08
CA GLY A 76 13.76 -9.78 -14.01
C GLY A 76 12.37 -10.22 -13.52
N ASN A 77 11.29 -9.71 -14.13
CA ASN A 77 9.92 -9.90 -13.68
C ASN A 77 8.97 -10.24 -14.86
N TYR A 78 7.98 -11.10 -14.63
CA TYR A 78 6.87 -11.36 -15.55
C TYR A 78 5.78 -10.29 -15.39
N LEU A 79 6.12 -9.03 -15.71
CA LEU A 79 5.20 -7.89 -15.54
C LEU A 79 3.98 -7.96 -16.47
N ASP A 80 4.12 -8.60 -17.62
CA ASP A 80 3.03 -8.91 -18.54
C ASP A 80 2.01 -9.88 -17.94
N ILE A 81 2.48 -10.92 -17.23
CA ILE A 81 1.61 -11.85 -16.51
C ILE A 81 0.97 -11.16 -15.30
N ALA A 82 1.75 -10.39 -14.54
CA ALA A 82 1.23 -9.61 -13.42
C ALA A 82 0.10 -8.67 -13.89
N GLU A 83 0.30 -7.96 -15.00
CA GLU A 83 -0.72 -7.10 -15.61
C GLU A 83 -2.00 -7.85 -15.99
N GLN A 84 -1.89 -9.02 -16.64
CA GLN A 84 -3.05 -9.85 -16.97
C GLN A 84 -3.80 -10.29 -15.71
N HIS A 85 -3.09 -10.69 -14.67
CA HIS A 85 -3.69 -11.10 -13.40
C HIS A 85 -4.38 -9.93 -12.69
N LEU A 86 -3.80 -8.73 -12.70
CA LEU A 86 -4.44 -7.53 -12.16
C LEU A 86 -5.73 -7.17 -12.90
N GLN A 87 -5.75 -7.30 -14.23
CA GLN A 87 -6.96 -7.09 -15.03
C GLN A 87 -8.04 -8.11 -14.68
N LEU A 88 -7.68 -9.39 -14.53
CA LEU A 88 -8.62 -10.44 -14.12
C LEU A 88 -9.20 -10.14 -12.73
N LEU A 89 -8.36 -9.82 -11.75
CA LEU A 89 -8.81 -9.48 -10.39
C LEU A 89 -9.73 -8.26 -10.39
N ALA A 90 -9.38 -7.20 -11.12
CA ALA A 90 -10.21 -6.00 -11.25
C ALA A 90 -11.56 -6.27 -11.93
N LEU A 91 -11.67 -7.33 -12.73
CA LEU A 91 -12.92 -7.83 -13.32
C LEU A 91 -13.65 -8.84 -12.41
N GLY A 92 -13.21 -9.00 -11.16
CA GLY A 92 -13.77 -9.96 -10.22
C GLY A 92 -13.49 -11.41 -10.60
N ARG A 93 -12.42 -11.71 -11.34
CA ARG A 93 -12.08 -13.06 -11.82
C ARG A 93 -10.95 -13.69 -11.03
N PRO A 94 -11.00 -15.02 -10.81
CA PRO A 94 -9.93 -15.75 -10.16
C PRO A 94 -8.64 -15.77 -11.00
N ILE A 95 -7.52 -15.97 -10.32
CA ILE A 95 -6.21 -16.21 -10.94
C ILE A 95 -5.51 -17.40 -10.27
N LEU A 96 -4.56 -18.00 -10.98
CA LEU A 96 -3.58 -18.91 -10.39
C LEU A 96 -2.32 -18.10 -10.07
N LYS A 97 -2.24 -17.58 -8.86
CA LYS A 97 -1.20 -16.65 -8.40
C LYS A 97 0.11 -17.40 -8.15
N PRO A 98 1.26 -17.01 -8.73
CA PRO A 98 2.55 -17.53 -8.32
C PRO A 98 2.86 -17.15 -6.86
N VAL A 99 3.85 -17.80 -6.25
CA VAL A 99 4.26 -17.52 -4.87
C VAL A 99 5.78 -17.54 -4.80
N TYR A 100 6.37 -16.41 -4.38
CA TYR A 100 7.80 -16.28 -4.13
C TYR A 100 8.06 -16.13 -2.63
N ASP A 101 8.79 -17.08 -2.05
CA ASP A 101 9.13 -17.02 -0.63
C ASP A 101 10.35 -16.11 -0.41
N HIS A 102 10.13 -14.97 0.26
CA HIS A 102 11.20 -14.03 0.57
C HIS A 102 12.16 -14.49 1.68
N ALA A 103 11.82 -15.50 2.48
CA ALA A 103 12.74 -16.09 3.46
C ALA A 103 13.78 -16.96 2.74
N THR A 104 13.32 -17.96 1.98
CA THR A 104 14.19 -18.90 1.25
C THR A 104 14.74 -18.33 -0.06
N GLY A 105 14.02 -17.38 -0.68
CA GLY A 105 14.36 -16.81 -1.98
C GLY A 105 14.00 -17.70 -3.17
N THR A 106 13.04 -18.61 -3.00
CA THR A 106 12.66 -19.66 -3.97
C THR A 106 11.18 -19.60 -4.33
N PHE A 107 10.77 -20.26 -5.41
CA PHE A 107 9.36 -20.37 -5.78
C PHE A 107 8.68 -21.53 -5.06
N SER A 108 7.41 -21.33 -4.71
CA SER A 108 6.56 -22.39 -4.17
C SER A 108 5.34 -22.65 -5.07
N ARG A 109 4.42 -23.51 -4.62
CA ARG A 109 3.24 -23.88 -5.42
C ARG A 109 2.35 -22.66 -5.62
N ALA A 110 1.87 -22.49 -6.85
CA ALA A 110 0.90 -21.45 -7.15
C ALA A 110 -0.42 -21.68 -6.39
N GLU A 111 -1.09 -20.58 -6.05
CA GLU A 111 -2.32 -20.56 -5.27
C GLU A 111 -3.47 -20.10 -6.15
N TYR A 112 -4.56 -20.86 -6.17
CA TYR A 112 -5.80 -20.42 -6.80
C TYR A 112 -6.50 -19.45 -5.85
N VAL A 113 -6.67 -18.20 -6.28
CA VAL A 113 -7.25 -17.14 -5.46
C VAL A 113 -8.42 -16.49 -6.18
N GLU A 114 -9.43 -16.13 -5.40
CA GLU A 114 -10.61 -15.42 -5.87
C GLU A 114 -10.64 -14.01 -5.25
N PRO A 115 -10.94 -12.95 -6.02
CA PRO A 115 -11.04 -11.61 -5.46
C PRO A 115 -12.27 -11.49 -4.54
N PRO A 116 -12.09 -11.02 -3.28
CA PRO A 116 -13.18 -10.68 -2.36
C PRO A 116 -13.59 -9.22 -2.57
N ASP A 117 -13.99 -8.50 -1.53
CA ASP A 117 -14.37 -7.07 -1.61
C ASP A 117 -13.16 -6.16 -1.90
N PHE A 118 -12.01 -6.47 -1.29
CA PHE A 118 -10.79 -5.66 -1.40
C PHE A 118 -9.62 -6.51 -1.89
N VAL A 119 -8.90 -6.00 -2.89
CA VAL A 119 -7.64 -6.58 -3.35
C VAL A 119 -6.52 -5.58 -3.13
N ILE A 120 -5.58 -5.93 -2.26
CA ILE A 120 -4.43 -5.11 -1.88
C ILE A 120 -3.20 -5.66 -2.59
N VAL A 121 -2.70 -4.89 -3.55
CA VAL A 121 -1.55 -5.25 -4.38
C VAL A 121 -0.36 -4.45 -3.92
N HIS A 122 0.73 -5.12 -3.54
CA HIS A 122 1.95 -4.44 -3.09
C HIS A 122 3.21 -5.03 -3.72
N GLY A 123 4.29 -4.26 -3.75
CA GLY A 123 5.59 -4.76 -4.19
C GLY A 123 6.41 -3.70 -4.91
N LEU A 124 7.36 -4.15 -5.70
CA LEU A 124 8.31 -3.29 -6.41
C LEU A 124 7.69 -2.56 -7.60
N HIS A 125 6.79 -3.20 -8.36
CA HIS A 125 6.32 -2.72 -9.67
C HIS A 125 4.79 -2.56 -9.85
N PRO A 126 3.94 -2.38 -8.81
CA PRO A 126 2.50 -2.39 -9.02
C PRO A 126 2.02 -1.22 -9.90
N LEU A 127 2.78 -0.12 -10.01
CA LEU A 127 2.42 1.06 -10.81
C LEU A 127 3.26 1.21 -12.09
N HIS A 128 3.99 0.17 -12.48
CA HIS A 128 4.98 0.22 -13.55
C HIS A 128 4.37 0.58 -14.92
N SER A 129 3.38 -0.20 -15.37
CA SER A 129 2.74 0.01 -16.67
C SER A 129 1.46 0.85 -16.56
N LYS A 130 1.06 1.52 -17.65
CA LYS A 130 -0.20 2.27 -17.69
C LYS A 130 -1.41 1.35 -17.50
N LEU A 131 -1.34 0.12 -18.00
CA LEU A 131 -2.44 -0.85 -17.92
C LEU A 131 -2.57 -1.43 -16.52
N MET A 132 -1.45 -1.69 -15.82
CA MET A 132 -1.48 -2.05 -14.39
C MET A 132 -2.14 -0.93 -13.57
N ARG A 133 -1.71 0.33 -13.79
CA ARG A 133 -2.27 1.49 -13.08
C ARG A 133 -3.77 1.66 -13.25
N ALA A 134 -4.29 1.39 -14.44
CA ALA A 134 -5.71 1.51 -14.75
C ALA A 134 -6.59 0.49 -13.98
N CYS A 135 -6.00 -0.49 -13.32
CA CYS A 135 -6.73 -1.48 -12.52
C CYS A 135 -7.08 -0.97 -11.11
N PHE A 136 -6.40 0.07 -10.60
CA PHE A 136 -6.50 0.50 -9.20
C PHE A 136 -7.48 1.65 -8.99
N ASP A 137 -8.19 1.61 -7.87
CA ASP A 137 -9.04 2.71 -7.38
C ASP A 137 -8.24 3.69 -6.52
N VAL A 138 -7.26 3.16 -5.77
CA VAL A 138 -6.40 3.93 -4.88
C VAL A 138 -4.96 3.46 -5.06
N THR A 139 -4.04 4.40 -5.20
CA THR A 139 -2.61 4.11 -5.38
C THR A 139 -1.76 4.86 -4.35
N VAL A 140 -0.93 4.11 -3.63
CA VAL A 140 -0.04 4.60 -2.58
C VAL A 140 1.40 4.32 -2.98
N TYR A 141 2.29 5.29 -2.78
CA TYR A 141 3.74 5.09 -2.87
C TYR A 141 4.39 5.38 -1.52
N LEU A 142 5.11 4.39 -0.98
CA LEU A 142 5.91 4.55 0.23
C LEU A 142 7.32 5.02 -0.11
N ASP A 143 7.65 6.21 0.37
CA ASP A 143 8.91 6.93 0.14
C ASP A 143 9.58 7.33 1.48
N PRO A 144 9.89 6.37 2.38
CA PRO A 144 10.59 6.71 3.61
C PRO A 144 11.95 7.34 3.31
N SER A 145 12.50 8.10 4.26
CA SER A 145 13.86 8.63 4.11
C SER A 145 14.84 7.49 3.85
N GLU A 146 15.80 7.74 2.96
CA GLU A 146 16.73 6.69 2.52
C GLU A 146 17.55 6.12 3.70
N ASP A 147 17.93 6.96 4.66
CA ASP A 147 18.64 6.52 5.87
C ASP A 147 17.77 5.56 6.72
N LEU A 148 16.49 5.88 6.89
CA LEU A 148 15.54 5.04 7.64
C LEU A 148 15.24 3.72 6.89
N ARG A 149 15.06 3.79 5.58
CA ARG A 149 14.84 2.59 4.75
C ARG A 149 16.05 1.64 4.80
N ARG A 150 17.26 2.19 4.75
CA ARG A 150 18.51 1.43 4.86
C ARG A 150 18.65 0.79 6.23
N SER A 151 18.39 1.53 7.32
CA SER A 151 18.43 0.95 8.67
C SER A 151 17.43 -0.20 8.80
N TRP A 152 16.16 0.00 8.41
CA TRP A 152 15.15 -1.06 8.41
C TRP A 152 15.54 -2.28 7.57
N LYS A 153 16.17 -2.09 6.40
CA LYS A 153 16.64 -3.21 5.59
C LYS A 153 17.76 -3.98 6.30
N ILE A 154 18.74 -3.28 6.86
CA ILE A 154 19.87 -3.90 7.57
C ILE A 154 19.35 -4.68 8.77
N ASP A 155 18.54 -4.05 9.62
CA ASP A 155 18.05 -4.67 10.85
C ASP A 155 17.21 -5.92 10.52
N ARG A 156 16.31 -5.82 9.54
CA ARG A 156 15.49 -6.95 9.09
C ARG A 156 16.34 -8.08 8.50
N ASP A 157 17.23 -7.77 7.57
CA ASP A 157 17.97 -8.78 6.81
C ASP A 157 19.07 -9.43 7.67
N THR A 158 19.64 -8.71 8.63
CA THR A 158 20.59 -9.28 9.61
C THR A 158 19.89 -10.11 10.68
N ALA A 159 18.79 -9.61 11.27
CA ALA A 159 18.08 -10.30 12.35
C ALA A 159 17.23 -11.49 11.88
N MET A 160 16.51 -11.35 10.76
CA MET A 160 15.54 -12.37 10.31
C MET A 160 16.10 -13.34 9.28
N ARG A 161 17.14 -12.95 8.52
CA ARG A 161 17.67 -13.74 7.40
C ARG A 161 19.14 -14.16 7.58
N GLY A 162 19.80 -13.70 8.64
CA GLY A 162 21.17 -14.08 8.98
C GLY A 162 22.24 -13.51 8.04
N TYR A 163 21.92 -12.48 7.26
CA TYR A 163 22.89 -11.83 6.38
C TYR A 163 23.91 -10.99 7.17
N GLN A 164 25.12 -10.84 6.63
CA GLN A 164 26.09 -9.90 7.18
C GLN A 164 25.75 -8.48 6.73
N ARG A 165 26.04 -7.50 7.60
CA ARG A 165 25.72 -6.08 7.34
C ARG A 165 26.37 -5.59 6.05
N GLU A 166 27.60 -6.00 5.81
CA GLU A 166 28.40 -5.63 4.65
C GLU A 166 27.77 -6.11 3.34
N ASP A 167 27.24 -7.33 3.33
CA ASP A 167 26.55 -7.91 2.16
C ASP A 167 25.26 -7.14 1.84
N VAL A 168 24.50 -6.77 2.88
CA VAL A 168 23.26 -5.98 2.72
C VAL A 168 23.57 -4.59 2.14
N MET A 169 24.67 -3.97 2.60
CA MET A 169 25.12 -2.67 2.09
C MET A 169 25.61 -2.75 0.64
N ALA A 170 26.36 -3.80 0.29
CA ALA A 170 26.79 -4.04 -1.09
C ALA A 170 25.60 -4.28 -2.03
N GLU A 171 24.61 -5.03 -1.57
CA GLU A 171 23.37 -5.26 -2.31
C GLU A 171 22.58 -3.96 -2.53
N LEU A 172 22.45 -3.13 -1.48
CA LEU A 172 21.82 -1.81 -1.57
C LEU A 172 22.50 -0.93 -2.63
N ALA A 173 23.83 -0.87 -2.61
CA ALA A 173 24.60 -0.10 -3.59
C ALA A 173 24.40 -0.63 -5.03
N ARG A 174 24.38 -1.96 -5.22
CA ARG A 174 24.12 -2.59 -6.52
C ARG A 174 22.71 -2.27 -7.05
N ARG A 175 21.72 -2.17 -6.15
CA ARG A 175 20.31 -1.91 -6.50
C ARG A 175 20.00 -0.45 -6.81
N GLU A 176 20.79 0.50 -6.28
CA GLU A 176 20.47 1.94 -6.36
C GLU A 176 20.22 2.44 -7.80
N PRO A 177 21.06 2.14 -8.82
CA PRO A 177 20.80 2.61 -10.18
C PRO A 177 19.47 2.11 -10.75
N GLU A 178 19.10 0.86 -10.45
CA GLU A 178 17.83 0.28 -10.89
C GLU A 178 16.63 0.80 -10.08
N SER A 179 16.82 1.12 -8.79
CA SER A 179 15.79 1.76 -7.97
C SER A 179 15.45 3.14 -8.52
N GLU A 180 16.46 3.93 -8.86
CA GLU A 180 16.31 5.23 -9.51
C GLU A 180 15.64 5.12 -10.89
N ALA A 181 16.00 4.11 -11.68
CA ALA A 181 15.46 3.94 -13.03
C ALA A 181 14.04 3.34 -13.08
N PHE A 182 13.68 2.44 -12.18
CA PHE A 182 12.48 1.60 -12.33
C PHE A 182 11.51 1.63 -11.13
N ILE A 183 11.97 1.97 -9.94
CA ILE A 183 11.13 1.99 -8.73
C ILE A 183 10.66 3.41 -8.41
N ARG A 184 11.58 4.34 -8.18
CA ARG A 184 11.29 5.75 -7.83
C ARG A 184 10.38 6.47 -8.84
N PRO A 185 10.46 6.25 -10.16
CA PRO A 185 9.57 6.91 -11.11
C PRO A 185 8.09 6.56 -10.93
N GLN A 186 7.77 5.44 -10.26
CA GLN A 186 6.37 5.09 -9.96
C GLN A 186 5.71 6.08 -8.98
N ARG A 187 6.50 6.80 -8.18
CA ARG A 187 6.01 7.82 -7.22
C ARG A 187 5.09 8.85 -7.86
N ARG A 188 5.36 9.28 -9.10
CA ARG A 188 4.55 10.29 -9.81
C ARG A 188 3.14 9.80 -10.20
N HIS A 189 2.89 8.50 -10.05
CA HIS A 189 1.63 7.87 -10.45
C HIS A 189 0.74 7.51 -9.26
N ALA A 190 1.21 7.74 -8.04
CA ALA A 190 0.43 7.48 -6.84
C ALA A 190 -0.53 8.64 -6.51
N ASP A 191 -1.69 8.32 -5.95
CA ASP A 191 -2.62 9.29 -5.39
C ASP A 191 -2.14 9.80 -4.03
N LEU A 192 -1.50 8.92 -3.28
CA LEU A 192 -0.96 9.17 -1.95
C LEU A 192 0.55 8.89 -1.95
N VAL A 193 1.36 9.83 -1.50
CA VAL A 193 2.78 9.57 -1.21
C VAL A 193 3.00 9.69 0.28
N VAL A 194 3.48 8.62 0.90
CA VAL A 194 3.74 8.59 2.34
C VAL A 194 5.24 8.51 2.57
N ARG A 195 5.77 9.49 3.29
CA ARG A 195 7.17 9.54 3.68
C ARG A 195 7.28 9.43 5.19
N PHE A 196 7.79 8.29 5.65
CA PHE A 196 8.25 8.14 7.02
C PHE A 196 9.68 8.67 7.17
N ALA A 197 9.95 9.39 8.26
CA ALA A 197 11.27 9.88 8.58
C ALA A 197 11.47 9.89 10.10
N PRO A 198 12.71 9.86 10.61
CA PRO A 198 12.97 10.16 12.02
C PRO A 198 12.32 11.50 12.40
N ASP A 199 11.64 11.56 13.53
CA ASP A 199 11.12 12.83 14.05
C ASP A 199 12.30 13.77 14.33
N ALA A 200 12.19 15.05 14.00
CA ALA A 200 13.26 16.04 14.24
C ALA A 200 13.07 16.78 15.58
N GLY A 201 12.25 16.25 16.48
CA GLY A 201 11.92 16.87 17.76
C GLY A 201 13.04 16.84 18.80
N PRO A 202 13.03 17.72 19.81
CA PRO A 202 14.03 17.72 20.87
C PRO A 202 14.12 16.40 21.67
N GLN A 203 13.08 15.55 21.61
CA GLN A 203 13.05 14.21 22.25
C GLN A 203 13.44 13.05 21.31
N SER A 204 13.72 13.32 20.02
CA SER A 204 13.94 12.26 19.01
C SER A 204 15.34 11.67 18.98
N MET A 205 16.30 12.28 19.69
CA MET A 205 17.65 11.72 19.82
C MET A 205 17.71 10.55 20.81
N GLU A 206 16.70 10.42 21.68
CA GLU A 206 16.63 9.38 22.73
C GLU A 206 15.56 8.31 22.45
N THR A 207 14.68 8.57 21.48
CA THR A 207 13.55 7.69 21.13
C THR A 207 13.63 7.39 19.63
N ASP A 208 13.42 6.15 19.20
CA ASP A 208 13.29 5.76 17.78
C ASP A 208 11.98 6.30 17.16
N ALA A 209 11.68 7.57 17.39
CA ALA A 209 10.45 8.21 16.98
C ALA A 209 10.47 8.60 15.51
N LEU A 210 9.30 8.44 14.91
CA LEU A 210 9.04 8.68 13.52
C LEU A 210 8.09 9.86 13.34
N SER A 211 8.10 10.39 12.13
CA SER A 211 7.09 11.26 11.60
C SER A 211 6.62 10.70 10.26
N ALA A 212 5.43 11.11 9.83
CA ALA A 212 4.92 10.82 8.51
C ALA A 212 4.49 12.12 7.82
N ASP A 213 4.94 12.33 6.59
CA ASP A 213 4.32 13.25 5.65
C ASP A 213 3.44 12.44 4.70
N ILE A 214 2.14 12.74 4.67
CA ILE A 214 1.18 12.17 3.73
C ILE A 214 0.83 13.25 2.72
N LEU A 215 1.30 13.09 1.49
CA LEU A 215 0.93 13.94 0.36
C LEU A 215 -0.38 13.43 -0.23
N LEU A 216 -1.37 14.31 -0.24
CA LEU A 216 -2.74 14.09 -0.68
C LEU A 216 -2.90 14.75 -2.06
N ARG A 217 -2.64 14.01 -3.14
CA ARG A 217 -2.69 14.57 -4.50
C ARG A 217 -4.13 14.75 -4.97
N PRO A 218 -4.42 15.80 -5.76
CA PRO A 218 -5.79 16.10 -6.24
C PRO A 218 -6.32 15.10 -7.29
N THR A 219 -5.78 13.88 -7.35
CA THR A 219 -6.28 12.76 -8.14
C THR A 219 -7.40 12.01 -7.42
N LEU A 220 -7.51 12.13 -6.09
CA LEU A 220 -8.62 11.60 -5.28
C LEU A 220 -9.35 12.73 -4.53
N GLN A 221 -10.60 12.47 -4.18
CA GLN A 221 -11.33 13.30 -3.22
C GLN A 221 -10.89 12.92 -1.80
N HIS A 222 -10.14 13.81 -1.16
CA HIS A 222 -9.65 13.63 0.20
C HIS A 222 -10.69 14.06 1.25
N PRO A 223 -10.62 13.49 2.47
CA PRO A 223 -11.36 14.01 3.61
C PRO A 223 -11.14 15.52 3.80
N ALA A 224 -12.16 16.23 4.29
CA ALA A 224 -12.08 17.63 4.67
C ALA A 224 -11.25 17.81 5.98
N LEU A 225 -9.95 17.54 5.88
CA LEU A 225 -9.00 17.61 7.01
C LEU A 225 -8.87 19.02 7.57
N ASP A 226 -9.16 20.04 6.76
CA ASP A 226 -9.17 21.46 7.17
C ASP A 226 -10.17 21.70 8.31
N ARG A 227 -11.37 21.13 8.23
CA ARG A 227 -12.38 21.24 9.30
C ARG A 227 -11.94 20.51 10.55
N ILE A 228 -11.38 19.31 10.37
CA ILE A 228 -10.91 18.46 11.47
C ILE A 228 -9.76 19.14 12.25
N LEU A 229 -8.87 19.83 11.53
CA LEU A 229 -7.70 20.49 12.14
C LEU A 229 -7.98 21.93 12.61
N ALA A 230 -8.93 22.66 11.99
CA ALA A 230 -9.27 24.03 12.41
C ALA A 230 -9.81 24.09 13.86
N GLU A 231 -10.42 23.00 14.33
CA GLU A 231 -10.91 22.88 15.69
C GLU A 231 -9.76 22.69 16.71
N HIS A 232 -8.53 22.39 16.27
CA HIS A 232 -7.47 21.89 17.13
C HIS A 232 -6.13 22.63 16.87
N ARG A 233 -5.69 23.47 17.82
CA ARG A 233 -4.32 24.04 17.79
C ARG A 233 -3.31 22.94 18.13
N GLN A 234 -2.73 22.25 17.15
CA GLN A 234 -1.92 21.04 17.38
C GLN A 234 -0.44 21.25 17.09
N ALA A 235 0.42 20.84 18.03
CA ALA A 235 1.87 20.84 17.84
C ALA A 235 2.36 19.61 17.06
N ALA A 236 1.53 18.55 17.00
CA ALA A 236 1.90 17.25 16.45
C ALA A 236 1.38 16.97 15.04
N LEU A 237 0.39 17.74 14.59
CA LEU A 237 -0.27 17.59 13.30
C LEU A 237 -0.25 18.91 12.57
N GLN A 238 0.23 18.91 11.33
CA GLN A 238 0.30 20.11 10.51
C GLN A 238 -0.20 19.80 9.10
N LEU A 239 -1.26 20.49 8.67
CA LEU A 239 -1.68 20.49 7.27
C LEU A 239 -1.09 21.71 6.58
N ARG A 240 -0.34 21.46 5.50
CA ARG A 240 0.34 22.49 4.72
C ARG A 240 0.15 22.25 3.23
N ILE A 241 0.03 23.33 2.46
CA ILE A 241 0.13 23.25 1.01
C ILE A 241 1.61 23.29 0.64
N ILE A 242 2.09 22.26 -0.05
CA ILE A 242 3.46 22.20 -0.58
C ILE A 242 3.45 22.09 -2.11
N ARG A 243 4.61 22.23 -2.74
CA ARG A 243 4.82 21.81 -4.12
C ARG A 243 5.49 20.45 -4.12
N ASP A 244 4.84 19.46 -4.74
CA ASP A 244 5.44 18.14 -4.93
C ASP A 244 6.60 18.21 -5.95
N LEU A 245 7.33 17.10 -6.15
CA LEU A 245 8.50 17.00 -7.02
C LEU A 245 8.20 17.34 -8.49
N ASP A 246 6.95 17.19 -8.92
CA ASP A 246 6.48 17.57 -10.27
C ASP A 246 5.99 19.03 -10.34
N GLY A 247 6.05 19.77 -9.24
CA GLY A 247 5.61 21.17 -9.11
C GLY A 247 4.14 21.35 -8.76
N THR A 248 3.36 20.26 -8.69
CA THR A 248 1.93 20.29 -8.41
C THR A 248 1.67 20.75 -6.98
N PRO A 249 0.83 21.78 -6.75
CA PRO A 249 0.36 22.13 -5.42
C PRO A 249 -0.40 20.94 -4.80
N THR A 250 0.06 20.50 -3.64
CA THR A 250 -0.42 19.27 -3.00
C THR A 250 -0.58 19.52 -1.50
N ASP A 251 -1.69 19.07 -0.93
CA ASP A 251 -1.88 19.08 0.51
C ASP A 251 -0.97 18.04 1.15
N CYS A 252 -0.30 18.42 2.23
CA CYS A 252 0.59 17.55 2.98
C CYS A 252 0.19 17.56 4.45
N LEU A 253 -0.26 16.40 4.93
CA LEU A 253 -0.53 16.14 6.32
C LEU A 253 0.74 15.61 6.98
N HIS A 254 1.34 16.41 7.84
CA HIS A 254 2.48 16.04 8.67
C HIS A 254 2.01 15.52 10.02
N ILE A 255 2.51 14.36 10.44
CA ILE A 255 2.18 13.69 11.70
C ILE A 255 3.47 13.37 12.45
N ARG A 256 3.53 13.73 13.73
CA ARG A 256 4.66 13.43 14.62
C ARG A 256 4.27 12.35 15.61
N GLU A 257 5.20 11.47 15.96
CA GLU A 257 4.94 10.39 16.91
C GLU A 257 4.76 10.89 18.35
N HIS A 258 5.49 11.93 18.75
CA HIS A 258 5.41 12.49 20.11
C HIS A 258 4.32 13.56 20.28
N ALA A 259 3.16 13.38 19.64
CA ALA A 259 1.97 14.10 20.05
C ALA A 259 1.63 13.74 21.51
N PRO A 260 1.11 14.67 22.34
CA PRO A 260 0.33 14.23 23.51
C PRO A 260 -0.74 13.26 22.99
N GLY A 261 -0.77 12.01 23.48
CA GLY A 261 -1.56 10.92 22.87
C GLY A 261 -3.05 11.23 22.69
N GLU A 262 -3.58 12.20 23.44
CA GLU A 262 -4.91 12.75 23.30
C GLU A 262 -5.17 13.48 21.96
N GLU A 263 -4.16 14.10 21.34
CA GLU A 263 -4.29 14.83 20.07
C GLU A 263 -4.43 13.88 18.88
N THR A 264 -3.57 12.85 18.80
CA THR A 264 -3.62 11.86 17.72
C THR A 264 -4.89 11.03 17.79
N HIS A 265 -5.30 10.59 18.99
CA HIS A 265 -6.55 9.84 19.16
C HIS A 265 -7.75 10.65 18.68
N ARG A 266 -7.86 11.93 19.04
CA ARG A 266 -8.95 12.81 18.56
C ARG A 266 -8.96 12.98 17.03
N LEU A 267 -7.78 13.08 16.38
CA LEU A 267 -7.72 13.10 14.92
C LEU A 267 -8.24 11.78 14.35
N MET A 268 -7.79 10.66 14.90
CA MET A 268 -8.24 9.34 14.47
C MET A 268 -9.75 9.20 14.63
N ASP A 269 -10.30 9.62 15.77
CA ASP A 269 -11.75 9.64 16.02
C ASP A 269 -12.48 10.52 15.02
N ALA A 270 -11.95 11.69 14.66
CA ALA A 270 -12.58 12.60 13.70
C ALA A 270 -12.56 12.03 12.27
N ILE A 271 -11.44 11.44 11.83
CA ILE A 271 -11.36 10.77 10.53
C ILE A 271 -12.29 9.56 10.51
N TRP A 272 -12.31 8.78 11.60
CA TRP A 272 -13.14 7.58 11.74
C TRP A 272 -14.64 7.90 11.80
N ALA A 273 -15.04 8.92 12.54
CA ALA A 273 -16.42 9.42 12.55
C ALA A 273 -16.88 9.87 11.15
N GLY A 274 -15.96 10.41 10.33
CA GLY A 274 -16.19 10.71 8.93
C GLY A 274 -16.56 9.51 8.06
N LEU A 275 -16.29 8.28 8.52
CA LEU A 275 -16.69 7.03 7.85
C LEU A 275 -18.13 6.60 8.19
N GLY A 276 -18.77 7.24 9.17
CA GLY A 276 -20.10 6.86 9.64
C GLY A 276 -20.14 5.51 10.37
N ILE A 277 -19.00 5.07 10.92
CA ILE A 277 -18.90 3.81 11.68
C ILE A 277 -19.05 4.13 13.17
N ASP A 278 -20.08 3.58 13.80
CA ASP A 278 -20.43 3.81 15.22
C ASP A 278 -19.65 2.88 16.18
N GLN A 279 -18.34 2.75 15.93
CA GLN A 279 -17.39 1.96 16.73
C GLN A 279 -16.11 2.78 16.92
N GLU A 280 -15.21 2.39 17.83
CA GLU A 280 -13.90 3.02 17.93
C GLU A 280 -12.96 2.57 16.79
N PRO A 281 -11.95 3.38 16.41
CA PRO A 281 -10.91 2.94 15.50
C PRO A 281 -10.24 1.66 16.03
N PRO A 282 -10.04 0.63 15.20
CA PRO A 282 -9.48 -0.62 15.68
C PRO A 282 -8.05 -0.45 16.22
N ALA A 283 -7.76 -1.12 17.33
CA ALA A 283 -6.47 -1.04 18.02
C ALA A 283 -5.31 -1.58 17.17
N GLU A 284 -5.61 -2.35 16.14
CA GLU A 284 -4.68 -2.90 15.15
C GLU A 284 -4.03 -1.81 14.28
N LEU A 285 -4.68 -0.64 14.17
CA LEU A 285 -4.09 0.50 13.47
C LEU A 285 -2.82 0.98 14.17
N GLY A 286 -1.74 1.05 13.41
CA GLY A 286 -0.42 1.49 13.85
C GLY A 286 0.48 0.38 14.35
N LEU A 287 0.03 -0.88 14.42
CA LEU A 287 0.88 -1.98 14.88
C LEU A 287 1.99 -2.30 13.87
N THR A 288 3.21 -2.37 14.36
CA THR A 288 4.41 -2.82 13.62
C THR A 288 4.67 -4.31 13.87
N GLY A 289 5.57 -4.92 13.08
CA GLY A 289 5.82 -6.36 13.14
C GLY A 289 6.46 -6.86 14.45
N ASP A 290 6.95 -5.95 15.28
CA ASP A 290 7.47 -6.18 16.63
C ASP A 290 6.41 -5.96 17.73
N GLY A 291 5.16 -5.64 17.35
CA GLY A 291 4.03 -5.44 18.26
C GLY A 291 3.95 -4.04 18.86
N HIS A 292 4.85 -3.12 18.49
CA HIS A 292 4.75 -1.71 18.91
C HIS A 292 3.71 -0.95 18.10
N ARG A 293 3.04 0.01 18.72
CA ARG A 293 2.12 0.91 18.02
C ARG A 293 2.85 2.20 17.66
N ARG A 294 2.69 2.65 16.40
CA ARG A 294 3.28 3.89 15.87
C ARG A 294 2.16 4.81 15.38
N GLU A 295 2.04 5.98 15.98
CA GLU A 295 0.99 6.93 15.63
C GLU A 295 0.99 7.43 14.19
N PRO A 296 2.16 7.77 13.59
CA PRO A 296 2.19 8.18 12.19
C PRO A 296 1.71 7.06 11.26
N LEU A 297 1.96 5.80 11.61
CA LEU A 297 1.47 4.64 10.84
C LEU A 297 -0.05 4.46 11.00
N ALA A 298 -0.58 4.61 12.22
CA ALA A 298 -2.01 4.49 12.49
C ALA A 298 -2.82 5.50 11.67
N VAL A 299 -2.42 6.77 11.69
CA VAL A 299 -3.08 7.83 10.90
C VAL A 299 -2.93 7.57 9.40
N THR A 300 -1.76 7.11 8.94
CA THR A 300 -1.55 6.73 7.54
C THR A 300 -2.50 5.63 7.10
N GLN A 301 -2.60 4.54 7.87
CA GLN A 301 -3.50 3.43 7.57
C GLN A 301 -4.96 3.89 7.57
N LEU A 302 -5.34 4.78 8.50
CA LEU A 302 -6.70 5.30 8.58
C LEU A 302 -7.07 6.18 7.37
N VAL A 303 -6.16 7.06 6.91
CA VAL A 303 -6.37 7.87 5.71
C VAL A 303 -6.54 6.97 4.47
N VAL A 304 -5.68 5.95 4.32
CA VAL A 304 -5.79 5.00 3.20
C VAL A 304 -7.11 4.22 3.30
N LEU A 305 -7.46 3.72 4.48
CA LEU A 305 -8.69 2.98 4.73
C LEU A 305 -9.93 3.78 4.32
N GLN A 306 -9.98 5.07 4.65
CA GLN A 306 -11.08 5.93 4.24
C GLN A 306 -11.27 5.96 2.72
N HIS A 307 -10.17 6.09 1.98
CA HIS A 307 -10.23 6.04 0.51
C HIS A 307 -10.74 4.70 -0.01
N LEU A 308 -10.36 3.58 0.60
CA LEU A 308 -10.86 2.26 0.23
C LEU A 308 -12.36 2.11 0.48
N LEU A 309 -12.83 2.56 1.65
CA LEU A 309 -14.25 2.48 2.01
C LEU A 309 -15.10 3.39 1.11
N HIS A 310 -14.63 4.59 0.78
CA HIS A 310 -15.29 5.47 -0.19
C HIS A 310 -15.31 4.88 -1.61
N ALA A 311 -14.23 4.22 -2.05
CA ALA A 311 -14.24 3.52 -3.35
C ALA A 311 -15.22 2.34 -3.37
N ASN A 312 -15.40 1.68 -2.21
CA ASN A 312 -16.34 0.57 -2.06
C ASN A 312 -17.81 1.01 -2.13
N THR A 313 -18.16 2.20 -1.59
CA THR A 313 -19.54 2.71 -1.68
C THR A 313 -19.93 3.10 -3.11
N GLN A 314 -18.97 3.36 -3.98
CA GLN A 314 -19.22 3.55 -5.43
C GLN A 314 -19.46 2.22 -6.17
N HIS A 315 -19.14 1.08 -5.55
CA HIS A 315 -19.30 -0.26 -6.09
C HIS A 315 -20.03 -1.17 -5.08
N PRO A 316 -21.25 -0.82 -4.63
CA PRO A 316 -21.91 -1.55 -3.57
C PRO A 316 -22.15 -3.01 -3.98
N PRO A 317 -22.06 -3.96 -3.03
CA PRO A 317 -22.50 -5.32 -3.31
C PRO A 317 -23.98 -5.28 -3.69
N HIS A 318 -24.35 -5.99 -4.76
CA HIS A 318 -25.77 -6.18 -5.09
C HIS A 318 -26.42 -6.97 -3.95
N ASP A 319 -27.17 -6.27 -3.09
CA ASP A 319 -28.10 -6.92 -2.18
C ASP A 319 -29.07 -7.76 -3.01
N GLY A 320 -28.96 -9.09 -2.86
CA GLY A 320 -29.95 -10.02 -3.36
C GLY A 320 -31.28 -9.64 -2.73
N GLY A 321 -32.18 -9.09 -3.55
CA GLY A 321 -33.44 -8.52 -3.11
C GLY A 321 -34.12 -9.32 -2.00
N VAL A 322 -34.29 -8.67 -0.85
CA VAL A 322 -35.31 -9.07 0.11
C VAL A 322 -36.64 -9.03 -0.66
N LEU A 323 -37.20 -10.21 -0.91
CA LEU A 323 -38.57 -10.36 -1.34
C LEU A 323 -39.48 -9.81 -0.23
N THR A 324 -39.76 -8.51 -0.26
CA THR A 324 -40.97 -7.95 0.32
C THR A 324 -42.10 -8.23 -0.67
N GLY A 325 -42.79 -9.35 -0.46
CA GLY A 325 -43.99 -9.72 -1.17
C GLY A 325 -45.07 -10.11 -0.18
N ALA A 326 -46.02 -9.19 -0.01
CA ALA A 326 -47.41 -9.26 0.49
C ALA A 326 -47.86 -10.50 1.31
#